data_AF-A0A7Y8I437-F1
#
_entry.id   AF-A0A7Y8I437-F1
#
_cell.length_a   1.000
_cell.length_b   1.000
_cell.length_c   1.000
_cell.angle_alpha   90.00
_cell.angle_beta   90.00
_cell.angle_gamma   90.00
#
_symmetry.space_group_name_H-M   'P 1'
#
loop_
_entity.id
_entity.type
_entity.pdbx_description
1 polymer ?
#
loop_
_entity_poly.entity_id
_entity_poly.type
_entity_poly.pdbx_seq_one_letter_code
_entity_poly.pdbx_strand_id
1 'polypeptide(L)'
;MDNTLFNTIFTNIHRLSALIVVVALLSHAWTERFRKLLAAMALISLITGAHKFAAGLKTAFPGWHMWAGIKILLALHVAAMAFLLARGAGGAAKRGRWRKGAMVSSLLTAALGLYLAHFAR
;
A
#
# COMPACT_ATOMS: atom_id res chain seq x y z
N MET A 1 -9.08 -21.09 16.23
CA MET A 1 -9.33 -19.65 16.01
C MET A 1 -10.14 -19.52 14.74
N ASP A 2 -11.35 -18.97 14.79
CA ASP A 2 -12.22 -18.93 13.61
C ASP A 2 -11.60 -18.13 12.47
N ASN A 3 -11.68 -18.68 11.26
CA ASN A 3 -11.16 -18.05 10.03
C ASN A 3 -11.76 -16.65 9.78
N THR A 4 -12.96 -16.39 10.31
CA THR A 4 -13.66 -15.09 10.23
C THR A 4 -12.96 -14.01 11.08
N LEU A 5 -12.53 -14.36 12.29
CA LEU A 5 -11.86 -13.45 13.22
C LEU A 5 -10.47 -13.06 12.69
N PHE A 6 -9.71 -14.04 12.20
CA PHE A 6 -8.41 -13.81 11.57
C PHE A 6 -8.49 -12.87 10.36
N ASN A 7 -9.43 -13.10 9.45
CA ASN A 7 -9.63 -12.25 8.27
C ASN A 7 -10.04 -10.82 8.62
N THR A 8 -10.85 -10.66 9.67
CA THR A 8 -11.27 -9.34 10.16
C THR A 8 -10.09 -8.56 10.71
N ILE A 9 -9.25 -9.20 11.54
CA ILE A 9 -8.02 -8.59 12.07
C ILE A 9 -7.11 -8.15 10.94
N PHE A 10 -6.79 -9.03 9.99
CA PHE A 10 -5.92 -8.71 8.85
C PHE A 10 -6.46 -7.55 8.00
N THR A 11 -7.78 -7.52 7.79
CA THR A 11 -8.43 -6.45 7.04
C THR A 11 -8.31 -5.10 7.75
N ASN A 12 -8.50 -5.08 9.07
CA ASN A 12 -8.38 -3.86 9.86
C ASN A 12 -6.93 -3.37 9.95
N ILE A 13 -5.97 -4.28 10.12
CA ILE A 13 -4.54 -3.95 10.09
C ILE A 13 -4.16 -3.36 8.73
N HIS A 14 -4.61 -3.96 7.62
CA HIS A 14 -4.34 -3.44 6.29
C HIS A 14 -4.89 -2.02 6.11
N ARG A 15 -6.15 -1.78 6.51
CA ARG A 15 -6.79 -0.46 6.41
C ARG A 15 -6.05 0.58 7.24
N LEU A 16 -5.72 0.26 8.49
CA LEU A 16 -5.03 1.17 9.40
C LEU A 16 -3.62 1.50 8.91
N SER A 17 -2.83 0.48 8.54
CA SER A 17 -1.47 0.67 8.03
C SER A 17 -1.46 1.45 6.70
N ALA A 18 -2.40 1.17 5.79
CA ALA A 18 -2.55 1.92 4.55
C ALA A 18 -2.88 3.40 4.81
N LEU A 19 -3.80 3.67 5.75
CA LEU A 19 -4.18 5.03 6.13
C LEU A 19 -2.97 5.80 6.71
N ILE A 20 -2.22 5.17 7.63
CA ILE A 20 -1.02 5.77 8.21
C ILE A 20 0.00 6.11 7.12
N VAL A 21 0.24 5.20 6.17
CA VAL A 21 1.16 5.43 5.05
C VAL A 21 0.72 6.63 4.22
N VAL A 22 -0.57 6.70 3.84
CA VAL A 22 -1.10 7.81 3.04
C VAL A 22 -0.97 9.13 3.79
N VAL A 23 -1.43 9.20 5.04
CA VAL A 23 -1.37 10.44 5.84
C VAL A 23 0.06 10.90 6.06
N ALA A 24 0.97 9.98 6.37
CA ALA A 24 2.39 10.31 6.56
C ALA A 24 3.04 10.84 5.27
N LEU A 25 2.65 10.33 4.10
CA LEU A 25 3.16 10.79 2.80
C LEU A 25 2.68 12.20 2.41
N LEU A 26 1.48 12.60 2.85
CA LEU A 26 0.95 13.95 2.61
C LEU A 26 1.82 15.03 3.26
N SER A 27 2.35 14.76 4.45
CA SER A 27 3.19 15.69 5.20
C SER A 27 4.68 15.39 5.05
N HIS A 28 5.42 16.33 4.47
CA HIS A 28 6.88 16.20 4.32
C HIS A 28 7.57 16.05 5.68
N ALA A 29 7.15 16.84 6.68
CA ALA A 29 7.71 16.79 8.04
C ALA A 29 7.50 15.42 8.70
N TRP A 30 6.32 14.82 8.52
CA TRP A 30 6.03 13.50 9.08
C TRP A 30 6.78 12.39 8.35
N THR A 31 6.87 12.47 7.02
CA THR A 31 7.66 11.53 6.21
C THR A 31 9.12 11.50 6.69
N GLU A 32 9.74 12.67 6.90
CA GLU A 32 11.15 12.73 7.33
C GLU A 32 11.32 12.27 8.79
N ARG A 33 10.43 12.70 9.71
CA ARG A 33 10.49 12.33 11.12
C ARG A 33 10.28 10.84 11.36
N PHE A 34 9.33 10.23 10.65
CA PHE A 34 8.88 8.86 10.87
C PHE A 34 9.26 7.91 9.75
N ARG A 35 10.29 8.23 8.95
CA ARG A 35 10.71 7.45 7.76
C ARG A 35 10.85 5.94 7.99
N LYS A 36 11.43 5.52 9.13
CA LYS A 36 11.56 4.09 9.49
C LYS A 36 10.20 3.44 9.78
N LEU A 37 9.35 4.15 10.52
CA LEU A 37 7.98 3.70 10.82
C LEU A 37 7.16 3.62 9.53
N LEU A 38 7.31 4.59 8.62
CA LEU A 38 6.67 4.60 7.31
C LEU A 38 7.02 3.34 6.50
N ALA A 39 8.29 2.94 6.46
CA ALA A 39 8.72 1.72 5.80
C ALA A 39 8.11 0.46 6.45
N ALA A 40 8.10 0.39 7.79
CA ALA A 40 7.45 -0.71 8.50
C ALA A 40 5.94 -0.79 8.20
N MET A 41 5.24 0.35 8.22
CA MET A 41 3.81 0.42 7.91
C MET A 41 3.53 0.08 6.45
N ALA A 42 4.38 0.50 5.51
CA ALA A 42 4.26 0.13 4.11
C ALA A 42 4.43 -1.39 3.90
N LEU A 43 5.38 -2.00 4.61
CA LEU A 43 5.59 -3.45 4.55
C LEU A 43 4.41 -4.22 5.17
N ILE A 44 3.92 -3.79 6.34
CA ILE A 44 2.72 -4.38 6.97
C ILE A 44 1.52 -4.25 6.03
N SER A 45 1.32 -3.08 5.42
CA SER A 45 0.22 -2.83 4.49
C SER A 45 0.31 -3.72 3.25
N LEU A 46 1.52 -3.94 2.72
CA LEU A 46 1.77 -4.83 1.59
C LEU A 46 1.40 -6.28 1.94
N ILE A 47 1.91 -6.81 3.05
CA ILE A 47 1.67 -8.21 3.47
C ILE A 47 0.18 -8.44 3.76
N THR A 48 -0.42 -7.58 4.58
CA THR A 48 -1.83 -7.71 4.97
C THR A 48 -2.78 -7.42 3.80
N GLY A 49 -2.37 -6.54 2.88
CA GLY A 49 -3.08 -6.25 1.64
C GLY A 49 -3.05 -7.41 0.66
N ALA A 50 -1.92 -8.09 0.52
CA ALA A 50 -1.79 -9.30 -0.28
C ALA A 50 -2.68 -10.42 0.25
N HIS A 51 -2.70 -10.65 1.57
CA HIS A 51 -3.61 -11.61 2.21
C HIS A 51 -5.08 -11.27 1.93
N LYS A 52 -5.49 -10.02 2.17
CA LYS A 52 -6.86 -9.56 1.91
C LYS A 52 -7.24 -9.71 0.43
N PHE A 53 -6.31 -9.42 -0.48
CA PHE A 53 -6.54 -9.55 -1.92
C PHE A 53 -6.75 -11.01 -2.30
N ALA A 54 -5.88 -11.91 -1.85
CA ALA A 54 -6.00 -13.35 -2.09
C ALA A 54 -7.30 -13.93 -1.52
N ALA A 55 -7.64 -13.58 -0.28
CA ALA A 55 -8.88 -14.03 0.38
C ALA A 55 -10.16 -13.48 -0.28
N GLY A 56 -10.08 -12.31 -0.91
CA GLY A 56 -11.19 -11.66 -1.59
C GLY A 56 -11.41 -12.10 -3.04
N LEU A 57 -10.43 -12.80 -3.63
CA LEU A 57 -10.47 -13.22 -5.04
C LEU A 57 -11.26 -14.53 -5.16
N LYS A 58 -12.59 -14.43 -5.13
CA LYS A 58 -13.48 -15.60 -5.21
C LYS A 58 -13.71 -16.10 -6.63
N THR A 59 -13.64 -15.21 -7.62
CA THR A 59 -13.91 -15.53 -9.03
C THR A 59 -12.96 -14.77 -9.94
N ALA A 60 -12.31 -15.51 -10.85
CA ALA A 60 -11.43 -14.99 -11.87
C ALA A 60 -12.26 -14.43 -13.04
N PHE A 61 -12.41 -13.10 -13.14
CA PHE A 61 -13.05 -12.44 -14.29
C PHE A 61 -12.04 -12.15 -15.40
N PRO A 62 -12.45 -11.96 -16.68
CA PRO A 62 -11.53 -11.66 -17.77
C PRO A 62 -10.63 -10.45 -17.46
N GLY A 63 -9.32 -10.62 -17.58
CA GLY A 63 -8.34 -9.57 -17.28
C GLY A 63 -7.98 -9.40 -15.80
N TRP A 64 -8.47 -10.24 -14.88
CA TRP A 64 -8.17 -10.12 -13.45
C TRP A 64 -6.65 -10.17 -13.14
N HIS A 65 -5.89 -11.01 -13.84
CA HIS A 65 -4.44 -11.12 -13.66
C HIS A 65 -3.71 -9.81 -13.99
N MET A 66 -4.16 -9.08 -15.01
CA MET A 66 -3.60 -7.79 -15.39
C MET A 66 -3.83 -6.76 -14.27
N TRP A 67 -5.06 -6.67 -13.79
CA TRP A 67 -5.42 -5.76 -12.70
C TRP A 67 -4.72 -6.11 -11.37
N ALA A 68 -4.59 -7.41 -11.08
CA ALA A 68 -3.81 -7.91 -9.95
C ALA A 68 -2.35 -7.49 -10.07
N GLY A 69 -1.74 -7.68 -11.24
CA GLY A 69 -0.37 -7.30 -11.53
C GLY A 69 -0.12 -5.81 -11.33
N ILE A 70 -0.97 -4.94 -11.92
CA ILE A 70 -0.87 -3.48 -11.76
C ILE A 70 -0.95 -3.09 -10.28
N LYS A 71 -1.91 -3.66 -9.53
CA LYS A 71 -2.09 -3.34 -8.12
C LYS A 71 -0.89 -3.76 -7.26
N ILE A 72 -0.35 -4.95 -7.51
CA ILE A 72 0.83 -5.47 -6.81
C ILE A 72 2.06 -4.61 -7.13
N LEU A 73 2.28 -4.24 -8.39
CA LEU A 73 3.39 -3.38 -8.79
C LEU A 73 3.32 -2.00 -8.12
N LEU A 74 2.13 -1.39 -8.06
CA LEU A 74 1.94 -0.12 -7.36
C LEU A 74 2.21 -0.25 -5.86
N ALA A 75 1.71 -1.32 -5.21
CA ALA A 75 1.94 -1.56 -3.80
C ALA A 75 3.44 -1.78 -3.49
N LEU A 76 4.14 -2.56 -4.34
CA LEU A 76 5.59 -2.76 -4.25
C LEU A 76 6.35 -1.44 -4.46
N HIS A 77 5.90 -0.59 -5.39
CA HIS A 77 6.51 0.72 -5.61
C HIS A 77 6.43 1.61 -4.35
N VAL A 78 5.27 1.65 -3.69
CA VAL A 78 5.10 2.38 -2.41
C VAL A 78 6.05 1.84 -1.36
N ALA A 79 6.14 0.52 -1.19
CA ALA A 79 7.05 -0.11 -0.24
C ALA A 79 8.51 0.22 -0.56
N ALA A 80 8.94 0.08 -1.81
CA ALA A 80 10.30 0.39 -2.26
C ALA A 80 10.67 1.86 -1.97
N MET A 81 9.79 2.81 -2.30
CA MET A 81 10.03 4.23 -2.01
C MET A 81 10.09 4.51 -0.50
N ALA A 82 9.23 3.89 0.30
CA ALA A 82 9.27 4.01 1.76
C ALA A 82 10.59 3.49 2.34
N PHE A 83 11.12 2.36 1.84
CA PHE A 83 12.42 1.83 2.24
C PHE A 83 13.58 2.76 1.83
N LEU A 84 13.55 3.29 0.61
CA LEU A 84 14.56 4.26 0.15
C LEU A 84 14.57 5.53 1.00
N LEU A 85 13.39 6.03 1.37
CA LEU A 85 13.22 7.14 2.30
C LEU A 85 13.73 6.79 3.71
N ALA A 86 13.41 5.61 4.24
CA ALA A 86 13.86 5.15 5.55
C ALA A 86 15.39 5.05 5.66
N ARG A 87 16.05 4.61 4.58
CA ARG A 87 17.51 4.55 4.46
C ARG A 87 18.14 5.95 4.42
N GLY A 88 17.36 7.01 4.19
CA GLY A 88 17.87 8.36 4.03
C GLY A 88 18.70 8.54 2.75
N ALA A 89 18.47 7.71 1.73
CA ALA A 89 19.26 7.75 0.51
C ALA A 89 18.97 8.99 -0.33
N GLY A 90 19.99 9.52 -1.02
CA GLY A 90 19.85 10.66 -1.94
C GLY A 90 19.59 12.02 -1.26
N GLY A 91 19.88 13.10 -1.99
CA GLY A 91 19.65 14.47 -1.52
C GLY A 91 18.17 14.85 -1.40
N ALA A 92 17.88 16.00 -0.79
CA ALA A 92 16.52 16.46 -0.48
C ALA A 92 15.58 16.48 -1.70
N ALA A 93 16.05 16.96 -2.86
CA ALA A 93 15.26 16.97 -4.09
C ALA A 93 14.86 15.56 -4.56
N LYS A 94 15.75 14.57 -4.38
CA LYS A 94 15.48 13.17 -4.76
C LYS A 94 14.45 12.54 -3.82
N ARG A 95 14.58 12.76 -2.51
CA ARG A 95 13.60 12.31 -1.50
C ARG A 95 12.21 12.92 -1.73
N GLY A 96 12.14 14.19 -2.12
CA GLY A 96 10.90 14.85 -2.51
C GLY A 96 10.20 14.17 -3.70
N ARG A 97 10.96 13.72 -4.70
CA ARG A 97 10.40 12.94 -5.82
C ARG A 97 9.92 11.56 -5.39
N TRP A 98 10.68 10.86 -4.55
CA TRP A 98 10.28 9.56 -4.01
C TRP A 98 9.00 9.63 -3.18
N ARG A 99 8.89 10.64 -2.31
CA ARG A 99 7.66 10.89 -1.55
C ARG A 99 6.47 11.11 -2.47
N LYS A 100 6.61 11.97 -3.50
CA LYS A 100 5.55 12.21 -4.49
C LYS A 100 5.17 10.94 -5.25
N GLY A 101 6.15 10.16 -5.71
CA GLY A 101 5.91 8.89 -6.40
C GLY A 101 5.18 7.87 -5.52
N ALA A 102 5.58 7.74 -4.25
CA ALA A 102 4.91 6.90 -3.26
C ALA A 102 3.48 7.37 -2.98
N MET A 103 3.26 8.69 -2.87
CA MET A 103 1.95 9.28 -2.62
C MET A 103 0.98 9.03 -3.79
N VAL A 104 1.44 9.24 -5.02
CA VAL A 104 0.62 8.97 -6.22
C VAL A 104 0.32 7.47 -6.34
N SER A 105 1.34 6.62 -6.13
CA SER A 105 1.16 5.17 -6.22
C SER A 105 0.24 4.61 -5.14
N SER A 106 0.27 5.15 -3.91
CA SER A 106 -0.64 4.72 -2.84
C SER A 106 -2.09 5.13 -3.13
N LEU A 107 -2.30 6.34 -3.67
CA LEU A 107 -3.61 6.79 -4.11
C LEU A 107 -4.17 5.92 -5.24
N LEU A 108 -3.36 5.62 -6.27
CA LEU A 108 -3.75 4.73 -7.36
C LEU A 108 -4.03 3.30 -6.88
N THR A 109 -3.25 2.78 -5.93
CA THR A 109 -3.48 1.45 -5.34
C THR A 109 -4.83 1.38 -4.62
N ALA A 110 -5.17 2.42 -3.86
CA ALA A 110 -6.44 2.53 -3.16
C ALA A 110 -7.62 2.68 -4.13
N ALA A 111 -7.50 3.57 -5.11
CA ALA A 111 -8.51 3.79 -6.16
C ALA A 111 -8.77 2.52 -6.95
N LEU A 112 -7.72 1.79 -7.34
CA LEU A 112 -7.85 0.52 -8.04
C LEU A 112 -8.51 -0.54 -7.15
N GLY A 113 -8.18 -0.57 -5.85
CA GLY A 113 -8.85 -1.44 -4.90
C GLY A 113 -10.35 -1.16 -4.78
N LEU A 114 -10.74 0.12 -4.80
CA LEU A 114 -12.13 0.53 -4.79
C LEU A 114 -12.85 0.15 -6.09
N TYR A 115 -12.22 0.41 -7.24
CA TYR A 115 -12.73 0.07 -8.56
C TYR A 115 -13.01 -1.44 -8.69
N LEU A 116 -12.03 -2.27 -8.34
CA LEU A 116 -12.17 -3.73 -8.40
C LEU A 116 -13.20 -4.29 -7.42
N ALA A 117 -13.50 -3.58 -6.33
CA ALA A 117 -14.47 -4.01 -5.35
C ALA A 117 -15.93 -3.72 -5.79
N HIS A 118 -16.16 -2.68 -6.59
CA HIS A 118 -17.50 -2.18 -6.90
C HIS A 118 -17.89 -2.26 -8.39
N PHE A 119 -16.93 -2.20 -9.32
CA PHE A 119 -17.21 -2.05 -10.75
C PHE A 119 -16.69 -3.19 -11.62
N ALA A 120 -15.60 -3.85 -11.23
CA ALA A 120 -15.03 -4.96 -12.02
C ALA A 120 -15.61 -6.34 -11.67
N ARG A 121 -16.69 -6.39 -10.88
CA ARG A 121 -17.37 -7.61 -10.46
C ARG A 121 -18.66 -7.79 -11.24
#